data_AF-A0A8T3SWR0-F1
#
_entry.id   AF-A0A8T3SWR0-F1
#
_cell.length_a   1.000
_cell.length_b   1.000
_cell.length_c   1.000
_cell.angle_alpha   90.00
_cell.angle_beta   90.00
_cell.angle_gamma   90.00
#
_symmetry.space_group_name_H-M   'P 1'
#
loop_
_entity.id
_entity.type
_entity.pdbx_description
1 polymer ?
#
loop_
_entity_poly.entity_id
_entity_poly.type
_entity_poly.pdbx_seq_one_letter_code
_entity_poly.pdbx_strand_id
1 'polypeptide(L)'
;RPSLFPAREDQLAYHINAYNALAMWNILQAGIPDRLGGFGRFSFFWRDRIEVGGERMSLYKYENEVIRPLNEPRIHFALNCMTLGCPRLPREPFRAAHLDAQLARETRRFFAEDRNLRIDHERRTVYASQILDWFSEDFLNHAPSLITYINRYARQPVPEDYTLAFIPYDWTVARQ
;
A
#
# COMPACT_ATOMS: atom_id res chain seq x y z
N ARG A 1 -20.19 2.80 -10.89
CA ARG A 1 -20.46 3.61 -9.67
C ARG A 1 -20.31 2.68 -8.47
N PRO A 2 -19.61 3.07 -7.39
CA PRO A 2 -19.40 2.23 -6.20
C PRO A 2 -20.71 1.68 -5.58
N SER A 3 -21.81 2.42 -5.73
CA SER A 3 -23.17 2.00 -5.33
C SER A 3 -23.71 0.75 -6.04
N LEU A 4 -23.00 0.22 -7.05
CA LEU A 4 -23.34 -1.04 -7.72
C LEU A 4 -22.76 -2.27 -7.01
N PHE A 5 -21.91 -2.09 -5.99
CA PHE A 5 -21.26 -3.16 -5.24
C PHE A 5 -21.78 -3.19 -3.79
N PRO A 6 -22.82 -3.98 -3.48
CA PRO A 6 -23.44 -3.96 -2.16
C PRO A 6 -22.56 -4.59 -1.07
N ALA A 7 -21.70 -5.57 -1.40
CA ALA A 7 -20.81 -6.19 -0.44
C ALA A 7 -19.48 -5.44 -0.33
N ARG A 8 -18.91 -5.41 0.88
CA ARG A 8 -17.67 -4.71 1.19
C ARG A 8 -16.50 -5.25 0.37
N GLU A 9 -16.46 -6.56 0.16
CA GLU A 9 -15.40 -7.25 -0.58
C GLU A 9 -15.42 -6.87 -2.07
N ASP A 10 -16.60 -6.70 -2.65
CA ASP A 10 -16.75 -6.22 -4.03
C ASP A 10 -16.27 -4.77 -4.17
N GLN A 11 -16.60 -3.91 -3.20
CA GLN A 11 -16.12 -2.53 -3.17
C GLN A 11 -14.59 -2.49 -3.08
N LEU A 12 -13.99 -3.19 -2.11
CA LEU A 12 -12.54 -3.23 -1.94
C LEU A 12 -11.84 -3.78 -3.18
N ALA A 13 -12.30 -4.92 -3.72
CA ALA A 13 -11.72 -5.51 -4.92
C ALA A 13 -11.77 -4.53 -6.10
N TYR A 14 -12.92 -3.89 -6.33
CA TYR A 14 -13.08 -2.86 -7.37
C TYR A 14 -12.09 -1.70 -7.16
N HIS A 15 -12.05 -1.13 -5.96
CA HIS A 15 -11.25 0.05 -5.64
C HIS A 15 -9.74 -0.21 -5.73
N ILE A 16 -9.26 -1.35 -5.21
CA ILE A 16 -7.85 -1.75 -5.28
C ILE A 16 -7.44 -1.95 -6.75
N ASN A 17 -8.24 -2.69 -7.51
CA ASN A 17 -7.96 -2.93 -8.94
C ASN A 17 -7.98 -1.63 -9.75
N ALA A 18 -8.96 -0.76 -9.50
CA ALA A 18 -9.08 0.52 -10.19
C ALA A 18 -7.89 1.43 -9.87
N TYR A 19 -7.49 1.54 -8.60
CA TYR A 19 -6.31 2.32 -8.21
C TYR A 19 -5.05 1.82 -8.92
N ASN A 20 -4.78 0.52 -8.85
CA ASN A 20 -3.58 -0.06 -9.48
C ASN A 20 -3.59 0.13 -11.00
N ALA A 21 -4.74 -0.04 -11.66
CA ALA A 21 -4.89 0.20 -13.09
C ALA A 21 -4.68 1.67 -13.47
N LEU A 22 -5.23 2.60 -12.69
CA LEU A 22 -5.09 4.04 -12.92
C LEU A 22 -3.67 4.52 -12.64
N ALA A 23 -2.99 3.98 -11.63
CA ALA A 23 -1.58 4.24 -11.37
C ALA A 23 -0.69 3.79 -12.54
N MET A 24 -0.93 2.58 -13.08
CA MET A 24 -0.23 2.11 -14.29
C MET A 24 -0.53 3.01 -15.50
N TRP A 25 -1.81 3.32 -15.73
CA TRP A 25 -2.23 4.16 -16.85
C TRP A 25 -1.58 5.55 -16.79
N ASN A 26 -1.57 6.19 -15.62
CA ASN A 26 -0.91 7.49 -15.43
C ASN A 26 0.57 7.44 -15.80
N ILE A 27 1.31 6.38 -15.46
CA ILE A 27 2.73 6.25 -15.83
C ILE A 27 2.89 6.11 -17.34
N LEU A 28 2.06 5.30 -17.97
CA LEU A 28 2.11 5.12 -19.42
C LEU A 28 1.81 6.43 -20.16
N GLN A 29 0.90 7.26 -19.64
CA GLN A 29 0.58 8.57 -20.23
C GLN A 29 1.64 9.64 -19.96
N ALA A 30 2.19 9.69 -18.76
CA ALA A 30 3.19 10.71 -18.39
C ALA A 30 4.58 10.43 -18.99
N GLY A 31 4.83 9.18 -19.43
CA GLY A 31 6.17 8.66 -19.68
C GLY A 31 6.85 8.28 -18.36
N ILE A 32 7.69 7.24 -18.35
CA ILE A 32 8.34 6.71 -17.15
C ILE A 32 9.49 7.63 -16.74
N PRO A 33 9.37 8.47 -15.68
CA PRO A 33 10.50 9.27 -15.22
C PRO A 33 11.48 8.37 -14.44
N ASP A 34 12.75 8.76 -14.34
CA ASP A 34 13.74 7.98 -13.59
C ASP A 34 13.46 7.98 -12.07
N ARG A 35 12.81 9.03 -11.56
CA ARG A 35 12.44 9.18 -10.15
C ARG A 35 11.13 9.93 -10.00
N LEU A 36 10.27 9.46 -9.10
CA LEU A 36 9.09 10.18 -8.61
C LEU A 36 9.41 10.92 -7.30
N GLY A 37 10.53 11.66 -7.29
CA GLY A 37 10.93 12.54 -6.17
C GLY A 37 10.50 13.99 -6.41
N GLY A 38 10.13 14.71 -5.34
CA GLY A 38 9.86 16.16 -5.39
C GLY A 38 8.66 16.54 -6.28
N PHE A 39 8.87 17.46 -7.23
CA PHE A 39 7.82 18.05 -8.08
C PHE A 39 7.13 17.02 -9.01
N GLY A 40 7.82 15.94 -9.39
CA GLY A 40 7.24 14.82 -10.16
C GLY A 40 6.20 14.02 -9.37
N ARG A 41 6.40 13.86 -8.06
CA ARG A 41 5.43 13.28 -7.12
C ARG A 41 4.16 14.14 -7.00
N PHE A 42 4.32 15.46 -6.97
CA PHE A 42 3.21 16.42 -6.93
C PHE A 42 2.41 16.42 -8.24
N SER A 43 3.06 16.38 -9.40
CA SER A 43 2.30 16.28 -10.67
C SER A 43 1.55 14.95 -10.77
N PHE A 44 2.21 13.83 -10.45
CA PHE A 44 1.67 12.49 -10.70
C PHE A 44 0.56 12.07 -9.73
N PHE A 45 0.76 12.25 -8.41
CA PHE A 45 -0.22 11.81 -7.40
C PHE A 45 -1.25 12.88 -7.03
N TRP A 46 -0.95 14.15 -7.28
CA TRP A 46 -1.78 15.28 -6.84
C TRP A 46 -2.37 16.10 -7.98
N ARG A 47 -1.73 16.19 -9.15
CA ARG A 47 -2.20 17.04 -10.27
C ARG A 47 -3.04 16.28 -11.29
N ASP A 48 -2.68 15.04 -11.60
CA ASP A 48 -3.40 14.26 -12.61
C ASP A 48 -4.79 13.87 -12.09
N ARG A 49 -5.82 14.32 -12.82
CA ARG A 49 -7.21 14.08 -12.49
C ARG A 49 -7.69 12.86 -13.25
N ILE A 50 -7.88 11.76 -12.51
CA ILE A 50 -8.56 10.56 -12.98
C ILE A 50 -10.07 10.73 -12.75
N GLU A 51 -10.87 10.10 -13.60
CA GLU A 51 -12.31 10.03 -13.40
C GLU A 51 -12.67 8.67 -12.78
N VAL A 52 -13.20 8.69 -11.56
CA VAL A 52 -13.66 7.49 -10.87
C VAL A 52 -15.14 7.66 -10.54
N GLY A 53 -15.99 6.82 -11.13
CA GLY A 53 -17.43 6.85 -10.84
C GLY A 53 -18.14 8.13 -11.28
N GLY A 54 -17.53 8.92 -12.18
CA GLY A 54 -18.05 10.22 -12.65
C GLY A 54 -17.50 11.42 -11.89
N GLU A 55 -16.63 11.21 -10.90
CA GLU A 55 -15.96 12.29 -10.17
C GLU A 55 -14.49 12.40 -10.57
N ARG A 56 -14.03 13.63 -10.79
CA ARG A 56 -12.63 13.94 -11.05
C ARG A 56 -11.87 14.10 -9.74
N MET A 57 -10.89 13.24 -9.50
CA MET A 57 -10.05 13.26 -8.32
C MET A 57 -8.62 12.82 -8.63
N SER A 58 -7.69 13.07 -7.71
CA SER A 58 -6.31 12.56 -7.80
C SER A 58 -6.22 11.15 -7.22
N LEU A 59 -5.16 10.40 -7.53
CA LEU A 59 -4.90 9.10 -6.89
C LEU A 59 -4.78 9.23 -5.37
N TYR A 60 -4.14 10.30 -4.90
CA TYR A 60 -4.06 10.60 -3.47
C TYR A 60 -5.45 10.75 -2.83
N LYS A 61 -6.32 11.56 -3.46
CA LYS A 61 -7.70 11.75 -2.97
C LYS A 61 -8.47 10.43 -3.02
N TYR A 62 -8.31 9.66 -4.08
CA TYR A 62 -8.98 8.39 -4.23
C TYR A 62 -8.61 7.41 -3.11
N GLU A 63 -7.33 7.24 -2.83
CA GLU A 63 -6.85 6.40 -1.72
C GLU A 63 -7.38 6.87 -0.37
N ASN A 64 -7.24 8.17 -0.07
CA ASN A 64 -7.51 8.70 1.26
C ASN A 64 -8.99 8.93 1.57
N GLU A 65 -9.78 9.35 0.59
CA GLU A 65 -11.20 9.70 0.81
C GLU A 65 -12.16 8.59 0.37
N VAL A 66 -11.70 7.60 -0.39
CA VAL A 66 -12.58 6.52 -0.88
C VAL A 66 -12.12 5.14 -0.40
N ILE A 67 -10.83 4.79 -0.54
CA ILE A 67 -10.36 3.42 -0.23
C ILE A 67 -10.10 3.24 1.27
N ARG A 68 -9.33 4.13 1.91
CA ARG A 68 -9.01 4.05 3.34
C ARG A 68 -10.25 4.01 4.25
N PRO A 69 -11.34 4.76 3.99
CA PRO A 69 -12.58 4.67 4.77
C PRO A 69 -13.27 3.30 4.76
N LEU A 70 -12.92 2.39 3.83
CA LEU A 70 -13.39 0.99 3.84
C LEU A 70 -12.75 0.16 4.98
N ASN A 71 -11.83 0.76 5.75
CA ASN A 71 -11.24 0.23 6.97
C ASN A 71 -10.60 -1.15 6.78
N GLU A 72 -9.78 -1.29 5.75
CA GLU A 72 -9.00 -2.50 5.44
C GLU A 72 -7.50 -2.14 5.41
N PRO A 73 -6.73 -2.35 6.50
CA PRO A 73 -5.33 -1.91 6.57
C PRO A 73 -4.42 -2.61 5.55
N ARG A 74 -4.81 -3.79 5.05
CA ARG A 74 -4.00 -4.53 4.07
C ARG A 74 -3.96 -3.88 2.69
N ILE A 75 -4.80 -2.87 2.41
CA ILE A 75 -4.72 -2.11 1.15
C ILE A 75 -3.34 -1.47 0.98
N HIS A 76 -2.69 -1.05 2.06
CA HIS A 76 -1.35 -0.45 2.03
C HIS A 76 -0.25 -1.38 1.53
N PHE A 77 -0.53 -2.68 1.46
CA PHE A 77 0.37 -3.70 0.90
C PHE A 77 -0.10 -4.23 -0.47
N ALA A 78 -1.22 -3.72 -0.97
CA ALA A 78 -1.85 -4.11 -2.24
C ALA A 78 -1.92 -2.97 -3.26
N LEU A 79 -1.91 -1.71 -2.81
CA LEU A 79 -1.85 -0.53 -3.65
C LEU A 79 -0.40 -0.29 -4.10
N ASN A 80 -0.18 -0.31 -5.41
CA ASN A 80 1.13 -0.06 -6.00
C ASN A 80 1.15 1.33 -6.65
N CYS A 81 1.97 2.20 -6.07
CA CYS A 81 2.25 3.56 -6.51
C CYS A 81 3.45 3.65 -7.48
N MET A 82 3.93 2.52 -8.01
CA MET A 82 4.94 2.41 -9.05
C MET A 82 6.35 2.95 -8.71
N THR A 83 6.65 3.15 -7.43
CA THR A 83 8.01 3.39 -6.93
C THR A 83 8.60 2.12 -6.31
N LEU A 84 9.93 2.09 -6.11
CA LEU A 84 10.62 0.96 -5.49
C LEU A 84 10.17 0.72 -4.05
N GLY A 85 9.84 1.77 -3.29
CA GLY A 85 9.29 1.66 -1.95
C GLY A 85 7.85 1.12 -1.88
N CYS A 86 7.13 1.07 -2.99
CA CYS A 86 5.76 0.55 -3.01
C CYS A 86 5.76 -0.98 -2.82
N PRO A 87 4.64 -1.55 -2.32
CA PRO A 87 4.40 -2.99 -2.40
C PRO A 87 4.54 -3.49 -3.84
N ARG A 88 4.88 -4.77 -4.03
CA ARG A 88 4.93 -5.34 -5.39
C ARG A 88 3.56 -5.26 -6.04
N LEU A 89 3.53 -4.96 -7.33
CA LEU A 89 2.29 -4.97 -8.10
C LEU A 89 1.73 -6.41 -8.08
N PRO A 90 0.48 -6.60 -7.62
CA PRO A 90 -0.13 -7.92 -7.60
C PRO A 90 -0.22 -8.51 -9.02
N ARG A 91 0.13 -9.79 -9.18
CA ARG A 91 0.17 -10.48 -10.49
C ARG A 91 -1.21 -10.85 -11.03
N GLU A 92 -2.23 -10.75 -10.19
CA GLU A 92 -3.61 -11.07 -10.52
C GLU A 92 -4.53 -9.98 -9.96
N PRO A 93 -5.66 -9.71 -10.62
CA PRO A 93 -6.65 -8.80 -10.07
C PRO A 93 -7.27 -9.38 -8.81
N PHE A 94 -7.63 -8.51 -7.87
CA PHE A 94 -8.39 -8.90 -6.69
C PHE A 94 -9.82 -9.27 -7.08
N ARG A 95 -10.33 -10.34 -6.48
CA ARG A 95 -11.72 -10.80 -6.67
C ARG A 95 -12.38 -10.89 -5.32
N ALA A 96 -13.62 -10.41 -5.18
CA ALA A 96 -14.35 -10.40 -3.92
C ALA A 96 -14.33 -11.77 -3.21
N ALA A 97 -14.59 -12.85 -3.96
CA ALA A 97 -14.58 -14.23 -3.46
C ALA A 97 -13.25 -14.71 -2.88
N HIS A 98 -12.12 -14.06 -3.20
CA HIS A 98 -10.79 -14.44 -2.76
C HIS A 98 -10.04 -13.29 -2.08
N LEU A 99 -10.70 -12.16 -1.85
CA LEU A 99 -10.06 -10.89 -1.48
C LEU A 99 -9.22 -11.04 -0.21
N ASP A 100 -9.78 -11.68 0.83
CA ASP A 100 -9.09 -11.86 2.11
C ASP A 100 -7.77 -12.65 1.93
N ALA A 101 -7.83 -13.77 1.22
CA ALA A 101 -6.67 -14.62 0.96
C ALA A 101 -5.61 -13.89 0.09
N GLN A 102 -6.06 -13.13 -0.91
CA GLN A 102 -5.18 -12.34 -1.77
C GLN A 102 -4.49 -11.22 -0.98
N LEU A 103 -5.24 -10.45 -0.18
CA LEU A 103 -4.70 -9.40 0.68
C LEU A 103 -3.72 -9.97 1.70
N ALA A 104 -4.07 -11.06 2.39
CA ALA A 104 -3.17 -11.70 3.35
C ALA A 104 -1.88 -12.17 2.68
N ARG A 105 -1.97 -12.71 1.46
CA ARG A 105 -0.80 -13.15 0.69
C ARG A 105 0.12 -11.98 0.32
N GLU A 106 -0.42 -10.88 -0.18
CA GLU A 106 0.40 -9.71 -0.53
C GLU A 106 1.01 -9.06 0.72
N THR A 107 0.30 -9.02 1.86
CA THR A 107 0.86 -8.56 3.13
C THR A 107 2.02 -9.43 3.62
N ARG A 108 1.89 -10.77 3.56
CA ARG A 108 2.98 -11.69 3.91
C ARG A 108 4.19 -11.53 2.98
N ARG A 109 3.94 -11.29 1.69
CA ARG A 109 5.01 -11.02 0.71
C ARG A 109 5.73 -9.71 1.04
N PHE A 110 4.98 -8.67 1.38
CA PHE A 110 5.54 -7.38 1.76
C PHE A 110 6.52 -7.52 2.95
N PHE A 111 6.10 -8.15 4.04
CA PHE A 111 6.95 -8.37 5.23
C PHE A 111 8.04 -9.42 5.05
N ALA A 112 8.02 -10.18 3.96
CA ALA A 112 9.07 -11.15 3.64
C ALA A 112 10.29 -10.53 2.94
N GLU A 113 10.23 -9.25 2.57
CA GLU A 113 11.33 -8.55 1.91
C GLU A 113 12.14 -7.74 2.94
N ASP A 114 13.46 -7.95 2.99
CA ASP A 114 14.36 -7.27 3.95
C ASP A 114 14.32 -5.74 3.86
N ARG A 115 13.96 -5.21 2.68
CA ARG A 115 13.74 -3.77 2.45
C ARG A 115 12.51 -3.21 3.18
N ASN A 116 11.60 -4.08 3.62
CA ASN A 116 10.34 -3.72 4.28
C ASN A 116 10.29 -4.14 5.74
N LEU A 117 11.02 -5.20 6.13
CA LEU A 117 11.13 -5.66 7.50
C LEU A 117 12.46 -6.36 7.72
N ARG A 118 13.27 -5.88 8.67
CA ARG A 118 14.43 -6.60 9.20
C ARG A 118 14.55 -6.43 10.70
N ILE A 119 15.08 -7.46 11.36
CA ILE A 119 15.30 -7.47 12.81
C ILE A 119 16.81 -7.44 13.05
N ASP A 120 17.27 -6.43 13.78
CA ASP A 120 18.65 -6.31 14.26
C ASP A 120 18.67 -6.70 15.75
N HIS A 121 19.08 -7.94 16.03
CA HIS A 121 19.14 -8.47 17.39
C HIS A 121 20.27 -7.86 18.23
N GLU A 122 21.37 -7.45 17.61
CA GLU A 122 22.50 -6.81 18.30
C GLU A 122 22.10 -5.44 18.84
N ARG A 123 21.37 -4.66 18.03
CA ARG A 123 20.85 -3.34 18.42
C ARG A 123 19.48 -3.39 19.08
N ARG A 124 18.88 -4.58 19.23
CA ARG A 124 17.48 -4.74 19.70
C ARG A 124 16.50 -3.82 18.97
N THR A 125 16.63 -3.74 17.65
CA THR A 125 15.86 -2.81 16.79
C THR A 125 15.17 -3.56 15.66
N VAL A 126 13.89 -3.24 15.45
CA VAL A 126 13.11 -3.68 14.29
C VAL A 126 13.04 -2.53 13.30
N TYR A 127 13.51 -2.76 12.08
CA TYR A 127 13.38 -1.79 11.00
C TYR A 127 12.21 -2.20 10.10
N ALA A 128 11.20 -1.33 9.99
CA ALA A 128 10.02 -1.57 9.16
C ALA A 128 9.86 -0.49 8.08
N SER A 129 9.10 -0.79 7.04
CA SER A 129 8.80 0.17 5.96
C SER A 129 8.13 1.43 6.49
N GLN A 130 8.48 2.59 5.91
CA GLN A 130 7.87 3.89 6.20
C GLN A 130 6.36 3.94 5.96
N ILE A 131 5.79 3.00 5.20
CA ILE A 131 4.33 2.85 5.06
C ILE A 131 3.65 2.66 6.43
N LEU A 132 4.29 1.93 7.35
CA LEU A 132 3.75 1.74 8.71
C LEU A 132 3.78 3.01 9.57
N ASP A 133 4.67 3.95 9.25
CA ASP A 133 4.76 5.25 9.93
C ASP A 133 3.66 6.18 9.41
N TRP A 134 3.60 6.37 8.09
CA TRP A 134 2.65 7.27 7.43
C TRP A 134 1.18 6.91 7.66
N PHE A 135 0.88 5.62 7.75
CA PHE A 135 -0.49 5.11 7.93
C PHE A 135 -0.67 4.37 9.26
N SER A 136 0.13 4.74 10.27
CA SER A 136 0.13 4.09 11.59
C SER A 136 -1.27 3.93 12.20
N GLU A 137 -2.11 4.97 12.10
CA GLU A 137 -3.50 4.95 12.58
C GLU A 137 -4.33 3.79 11.99
N ASP A 138 -4.21 3.55 10.68
CA ASP A 138 -4.97 2.51 9.98
C ASP A 138 -4.61 1.11 10.52
N PHE A 139 -3.36 0.89 10.94
CA PHE A 139 -2.93 -0.37 11.54
C PHE A 139 -3.28 -0.49 13.02
N LEU A 140 -3.13 0.61 13.78
CA LEU A 140 -3.38 0.65 15.22
C LEU A 140 -4.87 0.52 15.56
N ASN A 141 -5.77 0.90 14.64
CA ASN A 141 -7.20 0.59 14.76
C ASN A 141 -7.50 -0.91 14.76
N HIS A 142 -6.54 -1.74 14.33
CA HIS A 142 -6.70 -3.19 14.23
C HIS A 142 -5.77 -3.96 15.17
N ALA A 143 -4.81 -3.33 15.84
CA ALA A 143 -3.81 -3.98 16.70
C ALA A 143 -3.26 -3.02 17.76
N PRO A 144 -2.86 -3.51 18.95
CA PRO A 144 -2.38 -2.65 20.04
C PRO A 144 -1.03 -1.99 19.77
N SER A 145 -0.25 -2.51 18.82
CA SER A 145 1.01 -1.92 18.37
C SER A 145 1.29 -2.29 16.92
N LEU A 146 2.18 -1.53 16.27
CA LEU A 146 2.65 -1.86 14.92
C LEU A 146 3.38 -3.22 14.89
N ILE A 147 4.17 -3.55 15.91
CA ILE A 147 4.84 -4.85 16.00
C ILE A 147 3.82 -5.99 16.12
N THR A 148 2.78 -5.81 16.94
CA THR A 148 1.70 -6.80 17.06
C THR A 148 0.95 -6.96 15.74
N TYR A 149 0.74 -5.89 14.96
CA TYR A 149 0.18 -5.99 13.61
C TYR A 149 1.10 -6.76 12.66
N ILE A 150 2.40 -6.41 12.63
CA ILE A 150 3.42 -7.08 11.81
C ILE A 150 3.44 -8.60 12.10
N ASN A 151 3.39 -8.98 13.38
CA ASN A 151 3.44 -10.38 13.82
C ASN A 151 2.30 -11.27 13.29
N ARG A 152 1.20 -10.70 12.78
CA ARG A 152 0.14 -11.48 12.10
C ARG A 152 0.59 -12.07 10.76
N TYR A 153 1.60 -11.44 10.14
CA TYR A 153 2.01 -11.70 8.76
C TYR A 153 3.50 -11.96 8.59
N ALA A 154 4.34 -11.56 9.55
CA ALA A 154 5.77 -11.79 9.53
C ALA A 154 6.11 -13.29 9.45
N ARG A 155 7.21 -13.62 8.75
CA ARG A 155 7.70 -15.00 8.62
C ARG A 155 8.26 -15.56 9.93
N GLN A 156 8.85 -14.68 10.73
CA GLN A 156 9.42 -15.01 12.03
C GLN A 156 8.84 -14.04 13.08
N PRO A 157 8.70 -14.48 14.34
CA PRO A 157 8.25 -13.60 15.41
C PRO A 157 9.16 -12.38 15.54
N VAL A 158 8.55 -11.21 15.55
CA VAL A 158 9.18 -9.92 15.81
C VAL A 158 9.08 -9.63 17.31
N PRO A 159 10.19 -9.42 18.02
CA PRO A 159 10.16 -9.12 19.45
C PRO A 159 9.43 -7.80 19.74
N GLU A 160 8.44 -7.83 20.63
CA GLU A 160 7.63 -6.64 20.97
C GLU A 160 8.38 -5.65 21.87
N ASP A 161 9.47 -6.08 22.51
CA ASP A 161 10.31 -5.27 23.39
C ASP A 161 11.48 -4.57 22.67
N TYR A 162 11.53 -4.65 21.34
CA TYR A 162 12.54 -4.01 20.51
C TYR A 162 12.10 -2.61 20.08
N THR A 163 13.06 -1.71 19.87
CA THR A 163 12.78 -0.38 19.32
C THR A 163 12.31 -0.51 17.87
N LEU A 164 11.19 0.12 17.51
CA LEU A 164 10.74 0.20 16.13
C LEU A 164 11.34 1.44 15.45
N ALA A 165 12.03 1.23 14.34
CA ALA A 165 12.59 2.26 13.47
C ALA A 165 12.06 2.09 12.04
N PHE A 166 12.04 3.19 11.28
CA PHE A 166 11.50 3.18 9.91
C PHE A 166 12.59 3.31 8.85
N ILE A 167 12.49 2.47 7.82
CA ILE A 167 13.38 2.46 6.65
C ILE A 167 12.93 3.61 5.72
N PRO A 168 13.83 4.55 5.34
CA PRO A 168 13.48 5.63 4.41
C PRO A 168 12.88 5.09 3.11
N TYR A 169 11.77 5.69 2.68
CA TYR A 169 11.05 5.24 1.49
C TYR A 169 11.81 5.56 0.19
N ASP A 170 11.94 4.57 -0.69
CA ASP A 170 12.58 4.74 -2.01
C ASP A 170 11.57 5.20 -3.07
N TRP A 171 11.75 6.46 -3.52
CA TRP A 171 10.91 7.11 -4.51
C TRP A 171 11.36 6.89 -5.96
N THR A 172 12.38 6.07 -6.19
CA THR A 172 12.84 5.70 -7.54
C THR A 172 11.73 4.93 -8.26
N VAL A 173 11.49 5.20 -9.54
CA VAL A 173 10.42 4.50 -10.30
C VAL A 173 10.81 3.06 -10.54
N ALA A 174 9.89 2.14 -10.25
CA ALA A 174 10.09 0.73 -10.49
C ALA A 174 9.98 0.44 -12.00
N ARG A 175 11.11 0.20 -12.66
CA ARG A 175 11.15 -0.33 -14.03
C ARG A 175 11.01 -1.86 -13.95
N GLN A 176 9.78 -2.36 -13.85
CA GLN A 176 9.47 -3.80 -13.81
C GLN A 176 8.96 -4.27 -15.17
#